data_AF-A0A2T6C0G7-F1
#
_entry.id   AF-A0A2T6C0G7-F1
#
_cell.length_a   1.000
_cell.length_b   1.000
_cell.length_c   1.000
_cell.angle_alpha   90.00
_cell.angle_beta   90.00
_cell.angle_gamma   90.00
#
_symmetry.space_group_name_H-M   'P 1'
#
loop_
_entity.id
_entity.type
_entity.pdbx_description
1 polymer ?
#
loop_
_entity_poly.entity_id
_entity_poly.type
_entity_poly.pdbx_seq_one_letter_code
_entity_poly.pdbx_strand_id
1 'polypeptide(L)'
;MSQSKSDVAVTNLNEPRTDITQFNYVIGTQTVGSKYKFTEETMLVETAKQIKSMGSNLLKFSMHPRYCTENYGLPKNDAINSLTKLATLEPSVKAVLDMDFTYYHIWVYGFSQYTEEPIGEKDDTAQIKFINGYSKTYQDALYKEIYDLTTHLLKTYNNTGKTFYLGNWEGDWHLRSDYDRTKPANLKTLEGMTAWAQTRQKAIDDAKRDTKHNNVQVYHYIEVNLVRKSLEEPNYVSVTNNILGAVNPDYVSYSSYDATNPYKTEKALKKNLQKSLDYLESKLAPKPNLPSGKRVWIGEYGNQSIKFSDEMQNRRSIWTIKAALEWGTPFILYWEMYNNEIKAKTGEQIGYWLITDKGKKQPIWHTHYNFYKETNAFLQQYVEKYQQLPSFDTFQKAALQFNSLKTQK
;
A
#
# COMPACT_ATOMS: atom_id res chain seq x y z
N MET A 1 15.57 -48.32 -19.82
CA MET A 1 16.06 -47.35 -18.81
C MET A 1 15.22 -46.09 -18.92
N SER A 2 14.68 -45.71 -17.78
CA SER A 2 13.65 -44.70 -17.52
C SER A 2 13.88 -43.34 -18.19
N GLN A 3 12.92 -42.89 -19.00
CA GLN A 3 12.67 -41.47 -19.28
C GLN A 3 11.82 -40.92 -18.13
N SER A 4 12.39 -40.06 -17.29
CA SER A 4 11.62 -39.32 -16.28
C SER A 4 10.86 -38.20 -16.96
N LYS A 5 9.53 -38.35 -17.09
CA LYS A 5 8.62 -37.24 -17.40
C LYS A 5 8.67 -36.26 -16.24
N SER A 6 9.14 -35.05 -16.50
CA SER A 6 8.94 -33.90 -15.63
C SER A 6 7.52 -33.41 -15.82
N ASP A 7 6.61 -33.77 -14.92
CA ASP A 7 5.31 -33.14 -14.82
C ASP A 7 5.50 -31.72 -14.26
N VAL A 8 5.76 -30.78 -15.15
CA VAL A 8 5.58 -29.36 -14.88
C VAL A 8 4.07 -29.14 -14.84
N ALA A 9 3.50 -28.99 -13.65
CA ALA A 9 2.16 -28.44 -13.50
C ALA A 9 2.17 -26.99 -14.03
N VAL A 10 1.92 -26.85 -15.32
CA VAL A 10 1.43 -25.61 -15.90
C VAL A 10 0.07 -25.39 -15.25
N THR A 11 -0.05 -24.43 -14.35
CA THR A 11 -1.36 -23.97 -13.88
C THR A 11 -2.13 -23.53 -15.12
N ASN A 12 -3.10 -24.34 -15.52
CA ASN A 12 -3.97 -24.05 -16.63
C ASN A 12 -4.70 -22.75 -16.30
N LEU A 13 -4.37 -21.65 -17.00
CA LEU A 13 -5.06 -20.36 -16.85
C LEU A 13 -6.56 -20.43 -17.23
N ASN A 14 -7.04 -21.61 -17.63
CA ASN A 14 -8.39 -21.90 -18.08
C ASN A 14 -9.23 -22.71 -17.07
N GLU A 15 -8.69 -23.14 -15.93
CA GLU A 15 -9.54 -23.70 -14.87
C GLU A 15 -10.24 -22.57 -14.10
N PRO A 16 -11.56 -22.67 -13.84
CA PRO A 16 -12.27 -21.66 -13.07
C PRO A 16 -11.65 -21.56 -11.67
N ARG A 17 -11.17 -20.37 -11.30
CA ARG A 17 -10.77 -20.14 -9.90
C ARG A 17 -12.02 -20.17 -9.03
N THR A 18 -11.97 -20.95 -7.96
CA THR A 18 -13.05 -21.09 -6.98
C THR A 18 -12.62 -20.72 -5.57
N ASP A 19 -11.32 -20.55 -5.33
CA ASP A 19 -10.78 -20.14 -4.04
C ASP A 19 -11.04 -18.65 -3.77
N ILE A 20 -12.05 -18.38 -2.93
CA ILE A 20 -12.47 -17.03 -2.55
C ILE A 20 -11.42 -16.29 -1.72
N THR A 21 -10.43 -16.99 -1.12
CA THR A 21 -9.38 -16.34 -0.31
C THR A 21 -8.40 -15.55 -1.18
N GLN A 22 -8.26 -15.95 -2.45
CA GLN A 22 -7.44 -15.27 -3.45
C GLN A 22 -8.15 -14.07 -4.09
N PHE A 23 -9.45 -13.91 -3.88
CA PHE A 23 -10.21 -12.79 -4.45
C PHE A 23 -9.86 -11.48 -3.74
N ASN A 24 -9.75 -10.38 -4.47
CA ASN A 24 -9.45 -9.07 -3.90
C ASN A 24 -10.70 -8.45 -3.24
N TYR A 25 -10.68 -8.25 -1.92
CA TYR A 25 -11.80 -7.65 -1.18
C TYR A 25 -11.83 -6.12 -1.25
N VAL A 26 -10.89 -5.49 -1.95
CA VAL A 26 -10.78 -4.06 -2.26
C VAL A 26 -10.48 -3.16 -1.07
N ILE A 27 -11.27 -3.22 0.00
CA ILE A 27 -11.04 -2.37 1.17
C ILE A 27 -9.96 -3.01 2.07
N GLY A 28 -9.20 -2.16 2.74
CA GLY A 28 -8.11 -2.57 3.61
C GLY A 28 -7.69 -1.48 4.57
N THR A 29 -6.65 -1.76 5.34
CA THR A 29 -5.99 -0.81 6.23
C THR A 29 -4.51 -1.16 6.32
N GLN A 30 -3.78 -0.50 7.21
CA GLN A 30 -2.34 -0.64 7.34
C GLN A 30 -1.90 -0.60 8.80
N THR A 31 -0.63 -0.96 8.99
CA THR A 31 0.08 -0.83 10.26
C THR A 31 1.39 -0.10 10.02
N VAL A 32 1.48 1.16 10.41
CA VAL A 32 2.71 1.95 10.25
C VAL A 32 2.82 2.97 11.39
N GLY A 33 3.81 2.82 12.27
CA GLY A 33 4.06 3.88 13.26
C GLY A 33 3.24 3.80 14.55
N SER A 34 2.42 2.77 14.72
CA SER A 34 1.51 2.63 15.86
C SER A 34 2.20 2.97 17.19
N LYS A 35 1.50 3.71 18.07
CA LYS A 35 2.06 4.19 19.36
C LYS A 35 1.62 3.39 20.58
N TYR A 36 0.89 2.30 20.37
CA TYR A 36 0.42 1.42 21.45
C TYR A 36 0.18 0.01 20.93
N LYS A 37 0.08 -0.90 21.89
CA LYS A 37 -0.26 -2.32 21.74
C LYS A 37 -0.94 -2.81 23.01
N PHE A 38 -1.60 -3.96 22.94
CA PHE A 38 -2.36 -4.57 24.02
C PHE A 38 -1.80 -5.93 24.46
N THR A 39 -0.76 -6.44 23.79
CA THR A 39 -0.13 -7.72 24.08
C THR A 39 1.39 -7.60 24.15
N GLU A 40 2.06 -8.71 24.48
CA GLU A 40 3.52 -8.80 24.49
C GLU A 40 4.13 -8.88 23.08
N GLU A 41 3.33 -9.10 22.04
CA GLU A 41 3.82 -9.15 20.66
C GLU A 41 4.41 -7.80 20.23
N THR A 42 5.26 -7.81 19.21
CA THR A 42 5.67 -6.55 18.57
C THR A 42 4.46 -5.86 17.96
N MET A 43 4.49 -4.52 17.87
CA MET A 43 3.39 -3.75 17.29
C MET A 43 3.03 -4.21 15.87
N LEU A 44 4.04 -4.56 15.06
CA LEU A 44 3.86 -5.12 13.72
C LEU A 44 3.02 -6.41 13.71
N VAL A 45 3.40 -7.39 14.54
CA VAL A 45 2.71 -8.69 14.60
C VAL A 45 1.29 -8.54 15.15
N GLU A 46 1.12 -7.78 16.24
CA GLU A 46 -0.18 -7.61 16.88
C GLU A 46 -1.18 -6.94 15.92
N THR A 47 -0.80 -5.81 15.32
CA THR A 47 -1.66 -5.09 14.38
C THR A 47 -1.93 -5.91 13.12
N ALA A 48 -0.96 -6.65 12.59
CA ALA A 48 -1.18 -7.58 11.48
C ALA A 48 -2.23 -8.65 11.86
N LYS A 49 -2.17 -9.20 13.07
CA LYS A 49 -3.20 -10.12 13.58
C LYS A 49 -4.56 -9.46 13.72
N GLN A 50 -4.64 -8.20 14.14
CA GLN A 50 -5.90 -7.45 14.17
C GLN A 50 -6.47 -7.20 12.77
N ILE A 51 -5.61 -6.94 11.79
CA ILE A 51 -6.02 -6.73 10.39
C ILE A 51 -6.60 -8.04 9.83
N LYS A 52 -5.94 -9.17 10.08
CA LYS A 52 -6.44 -10.49 9.68
C LYS A 52 -7.72 -10.87 10.42
N SER A 53 -7.81 -10.62 11.73
CA SER A 53 -8.99 -10.96 12.55
C SER A 53 -10.21 -10.11 12.20
N MET A 54 -10.00 -8.89 11.69
CA MET A 54 -11.06 -8.07 11.11
C MET A 54 -11.62 -8.69 9.80
N GLY A 55 -10.90 -9.61 9.16
CA GLY A 55 -11.33 -10.32 7.95
C GLY A 55 -10.60 -9.88 6.68
N SER A 56 -9.60 -9.01 6.78
CA SER A 56 -8.84 -8.57 5.60
C SER A 56 -7.91 -9.68 5.09
N ASN A 57 -7.76 -9.77 3.77
CA ASN A 57 -6.73 -10.56 3.11
C ASN A 57 -5.60 -9.69 2.54
N LEU A 58 -5.53 -8.42 2.96
CA LEU A 58 -4.48 -7.47 2.61
C LEU A 58 -3.75 -6.98 3.86
N LEU A 59 -2.42 -6.91 3.79
CA LEU A 59 -1.57 -6.26 4.79
C LEU A 59 -0.75 -5.15 4.13
N LYS A 60 -0.87 -3.91 4.62
CA LYS A 60 0.05 -2.82 4.29
C LYS A 60 0.95 -2.48 5.48
N PHE A 61 2.26 -2.45 5.27
CA PHE A 61 3.28 -2.17 6.30
C PHE A 61 4.57 -1.61 5.67
N SER A 62 5.62 -1.38 6.46
CA SER A 62 6.87 -0.80 5.98
C SER A 62 8.11 -1.66 6.31
N MET A 63 9.11 -1.61 5.44
CA MET A 63 10.43 -2.24 5.59
C MET A 63 11.51 -1.24 5.20
N HIS A 64 12.33 -0.83 6.15
CA HIS A 64 13.37 0.17 5.93
C HIS A 64 14.47 0.10 7.01
N PRO A 65 15.59 0.82 6.86
CA PRO A 65 16.73 0.74 7.77
C PRO A 65 16.42 1.21 9.19
N ARG A 66 15.43 2.11 9.33
CA ARG A 66 14.89 2.55 10.63
C ARG A 66 13.98 1.53 11.34
N TYR A 67 14.01 0.23 10.98
CA TYR A 67 13.08 -0.78 11.53
C TYR A 67 13.11 -0.91 13.07
N CYS A 68 14.25 -0.61 13.69
CA CYS A 68 14.45 -0.68 15.14
C CYS A 68 14.23 0.64 15.88
N THR A 69 14.14 1.76 15.16
CA THR A 69 13.99 3.11 15.74
C THR A 69 12.68 3.78 15.36
N GLU A 70 12.03 3.32 14.28
CA GLU A 70 10.77 3.83 13.77
C GLU A 70 9.76 2.68 13.55
N ASN A 71 8.50 3.06 13.38
CA ASN A 71 7.35 2.24 13.04
C ASN A 71 6.90 1.22 14.06
N TYR A 72 7.78 0.29 14.43
CA TYR A 72 7.43 -0.87 15.25
C TYR A 72 8.31 -1.06 16.48
N GLY A 73 9.43 -0.33 16.57
CA GLY A 73 10.37 -0.42 17.70
C GLY A 73 10.98 -1.82 17.85
N LEU A 74 11.34 -2.45 16.72
CA LEU A 74 11.85 -3.83 16.70
C LEU A 74 13.24 -3.90 17.32
N PRO A 75 13.65 -5.05 17.89
CA PRO A 75 15.00 -5.22 18.41
C PRO A 75 16.06 -4.97 17.33
N LYS A 76 17.08 -4.16 17.66
CA LYS A 76 18.21 -3.90 16.76
C LYS A 76 19.02 -5.18 16.55
N ASN A 77 19.36 -5.45 15.29
CA ASN A 77 20.26 -6.54 14.89
C ASN A 77 21.24 -6.03 13.82
N ASP A 78 22.52 -5.92 14.17
CA ASP A 78 23.57 -5.38 13.29
C ASP A 78 23.83 -6.25 12.05
N ALA A 79 23.41 -7.52 12.05
CA ALA A 79 23.49 -8.36 10.87
C ALA A 79 22.51 -7.92 9.76
N ILE A 80 21.44 -7.18 10.12
CA ILE A 80 20.43 -6.68 9.20
C ILE A 80 20.94 -5.40 8.53
N ASN A 81 21.44 -5.55 7.31
CA ASN A 81 21.99 -4.46 6.50
C ASN A 81 21.49 -4.46 5.05
N SER A 82 20.38 -5.17 4.80
CA SER A 82 19.66 -5.15 3.52
C SER A 82 18.20 -5.52 3.73
N LEU A 83 17.34 -5.14 2.78
CA LEU A 83 15.92 -5.51 2.80
C LEU A 83 15.70 -7.03 2.86
N THR A 84 16.48 -7.84 2.14
CA THR A 84 16.39 -9.31 2.19
C THR A 84 16.76 -9.85 3.57
N LYS A 85 17.77 -9.28 4.24
CA LYS A 85 18.11 -9.66 5.60
C LYS A 85 17.06 -9.22 6.60
N LEU A 86 16.42 -8.07 6.41
CA LEU A 86 15.28 -7.66 7.22
C LEU A 86 14.13 -8.65 7.09
N ALA A 87 13.82 -9.10 5.87
CA ALA A 87 12.77 -10.10 5.60
C ALA A 87 13.05 -11.49 6.23
N THR A 88 14.34 -11.85 6.39
CA THR A 88 14.73 -13.21 6.76
C THR A 88 15.24 -13.36 8.19
N LEU A 89 15.84 -12.31 8.75
CA LEU A 89 16.50 -12.35 10.06
C LEU A 89 15.70 -11.66 11.16
N GLU A 90 14.80 -10.71 10.82
CA GLU A 90 13.96 -10.07 11.83
C GLU A 90 12.71 -10.92 12.08
N PRO A 91 12.52 -11.47 13.30
CA PRO A 91 11.43 -12.41 13.57
C PRO A 91 10.03 -11.88 13.26
N SER A 92 9.75 -10.61 13.55
CA SER A 92 8.42 -10.05 13.37
C SER A 92 8.07 -9.77 11.90
N VAL A 93 9.02 -9.23 11.13
CA VAL A 93 8.88 -9.03 9.68
C VAL A 93 8.69 -10.38 8.99
N LYS A 94 9.51 -11.37 9.33
CA LYS A 94 9.35 -12.73 8.80
C LYS A 94 7.97 -13.30 9.16
N ALA A 95 7.56 -13.17 10.42
CA ALA A 95 6.27 -13.69 10.89
C ALA A 95 5.09 -13.08 10.12
N VAL A 96 5.08 -11.78 9.84
CA VAL A 96 3.97 -11.15 9.09
C VAL A 96 4.00 -11.48 7.60
N LEU A 97 5.18 -11.62 6.98
CA LEU A 97 5.30 -12.08 5.60
C LEU A 97 4.79 -13.53 5.44
N ASP A 98 4.98 -14.36 6.46
CA ASP A 98 4.52 -15.75 6.52
C ASP A 98 3.03 -15.89 6.86
N MET A 99 2.34 -14.83 7.30
CA MET A 99 0.89 -14.89 7.56
C MET A 99 0.10 -15.19 6.29
N ASP A 100 -1.15 -15.62 6.43
CA ASP A 100 -2.01 -15.95 5.29
C ASP A 100 -2.72 -14.72 4.69
N PHE A 101 -2.00 -13.66 4.36
CA PHE A 101 -2.54 -12.61 3.49
C PHE A 101 -2.31 -12.97 2.03
N THR A 102 -3.22 -12.53 1.16
CA THR A 102 -3.09 -12.66 -0.30
C THR A 102 -2.31 -11.48 -0.87
N TYR A 103 -2.59 -10.27 -0.36
CA TYR A 103 -2.01 -9.02 -0.87
C TYR A 103 -1.12 -8.37 0.19
N TYR A 104 0.09 -8.00 -0.18
CA TYR A 104 1.05 -7.30 0.67
C TYR A 104 1.44 -5.99 0.01
N HIS A 105 1.19 -4.87 0.67
CA HIS A 105 1.65 -3.56 0.23
C HIS A 105 2.77 -3.13 1.17
N ILE A 106 3.98 -2.96 0.63
CA ILE A 106 5.16 -2.72 1.45
C ILE A 106 5.82 -1.44 0.97
N TRP A 107 5.88 -0.45 1.87
CA TRP A 107 6.81 0.64 1.68
C TRP A 107 8.22 0.14 1.92
N VAL A 108 9.06 0.18 0.89
CA VAL A 108 10.44 -0.30 0.97
C VAL A 108 11.44 0.82 0.71
N TYR A 109 12.37 1.01 1.64
CA TYR A 109 13.55 1.88 1.47
C TYR A 109 14.81 1.05 1.68
N GLY A 110 15.77 1.16 0.76
CA GLY A 110 16.98 0.34 0.78
C GLY A 110 17.97 0.80 1.85
N PHE A 111 18.64 -0.16 2.51
CA PHE A 111 19.75 0.10 3.42
C PHE A 111 20.92 0.79 2.72
N SER A 112 21.12 0.50 1.44
CA SER A 112 22.07 1.21 0.58
C SER A 112 21.78 2.70 0.40
N GLN A 113 20.57 3.15 0.73
CA GLN A 113 20.14 4.54 0.59
C GLN A 113 20.17 5.30 1.92
N TYR A 114 20.39 4.61 3.04
CA TYR A 114 20.32 5.22 4.35
C TYR A 114 21.62 5.89 4.75
N THR A 115 21.48 7.01 5.48
CA THR A 115 22.54 7.68 6.22
C THR A 115 22.10 7.71 7.67
N GLU A 116 23.02 7.51 8.60
CA GLU A 116 22.70 7.64 10.01
C GLU A 116 22.20 9.06 10.33
N GLU A 117 21.05 9.15 10.99
CA GLU A 117 20.44 10.41 11.39
C GLU A 117 21.13 10.97 12.66
N PRO A 118 21.16 12.30 12.84
CA PRO A 118 21.59 12.89 14.11
C PRO A 118 20.72 12.39 15.27
N ILE A 119 21.34 12.20 16.44
CA ILE A 119 20.63 11.70 17.63
C ILE A 119 19.50 12.68 18.00
N GLY A 120 18.27 12.16 18.04
CA GLY A 120 17.09 12.93 18.44
C GLY A 120 16.44 13.75 17.32
N GLU A 121 16.98 13.71 16.10
CA GLU A 121 16.45 14.42 14.95
C GLU A 121 16.04 13.43 13.86
N LYS A 122 14.78 13.51 13.43
CA LYS A 122 14.29 12.75 12.28
C LYS A 122 14.62 13.54 11.02
N ASP A 123 15.31 12.91 10.07
CA ASP A 123 15.57 13.46 8.75
C ASP A 123 15.13 12.46 7.68
N ASP A 124 13.97 12.70 7.07
CA ASP A 124 13.46 11.81 6.04
C ASP A 124 14.33 11.80 4.77
N THR A 125 15.19 12.80 4.57
CA THR A 125 16.19 12.77 3.49
C THR A 125 17.28 11.75 3.76
N ALA A 126 17.48 11.32 5.01
CA ALA A 126 18.46 10.32 5.37
C ALA A 126 18.15 8.93 4.78
N GLN A 127 16.90 8.63 4.43
CA GLN A 127 16.48 7.35 3.83
C GLN A 127 16.62 7.28 2.29
N ILE A 128 17.01 8.38 1.66
CA ILE A 128 17.06 8.52 0.21
C ILE A 128 18.37 9.18 -0.23
N LYS A 129 18.79 8.91 -1.47
CA LYS A 129 20.05 9.45 -2.02
C LYS A 129 19.89 10.25 -3.30
N PHE A 130 18.65 10.57 -3.67
CA PHE A 130 18.35 11.32 -4.88
C PHE A 130 18.18 12.83 -4.67
N ILE A 131 18.36 13.33 -3.44
CA ILE A 131 18.30 14.77 -3.15
C ILE A 131 19.45 15.48 -3.86
N ASN A 132 19.12 16.50 -4.65
CA ASN A 132 20.06 17.27 -5.46
C ASN A 132 20.83 16.43 -6.51
N GLY A 133 20.23 15.34 -6.97
CA GLY A 133 20.77 14.44 -7.99
C GLY A 133 20.96 13.01 -7.46
N TYR A 134 21.14 12.04 -8.36
CA TYR A 134 21.23 10.63 -7.98
C TYR A 134 22.39 9.91 -8.66
N SER A 135 23.45 9.63 -7.89
CA SER A 135 24.66 9.01 -8.44
C SER A 135 24.43 7.57 -8.91
N LYS A 136 25.22 7.13 -9.89
CA LYS A 136 25.15 5.76 -10.41
C LYS A 136 25.45 4.71 -9.34
N THR A 137 26.36 4.98 -8.41
CA THR A 137 26.68 4.09 -7.29
C THR A 137 25.45 3.77 -6.43
N TYR A 138 24.66 4.78 -6.08
CA TYR A 138 23.45 4.57 -5.28
C TYR A 138 22.32 3.92 -6.09
N GLN A 139 22.22 4.20 -7.39
CA GLN A 139 21.31 3.50 -8.31
C GLN A 139 21.63 2.00 -8.36
N ASP A 140 22.89 1.64 -8.57
CA ASP A 140 23.31 0.24 -8.71
C ASP A 140 23.15 -0.53 -7.39
N ALA A 141 23.46 0.11 -6.26
CA ALA A 141 23.24 -0.47 -4.94
C ALA A 141 21.75 -0.70 -4.65
N LEU A 142 20.88 0.27 -4.96
CA LEU A 142 19.43 0.10 -4.79
C LEU A 142 18.88 -0.96 -5.72
N TYR A 143 19.31 -0.96 -6.99
CA TYR A 143 18.91 -1.96 -7.97
C TYR A 143 19.16 -3.36 -7.42
N LYS A 144 20.39 -3.61 -6.95
CA LYS A 144 20.76 -4.91 -6.38
C LYS A 144 19.88 -5.28 -5.20
N GLU A 145 19.64 -4.33 -4.30
CA GLU A 145 18.88 -4.59 -3.07
C GLU A 145 17.40 -4.92 -3.34
N ILE A 146 16.75 -4.21 -4.27
CA ILE A 146 15.36 -4.48 -4.68
C ILE A 146 15.27 -5.77 -5.51
N TYR A 147 16.26 -6.04 -6.36
CA TYR A 147 16.36 -7.29 -7.11
C TYR A 147 16.45 -8.48 -6.15
N ASP A 148 17.37 -8.43 -5.18
CA ASP A 148 17.59 -9.50 -4.21
C ASP A 148 16.36 -9.73 -3.31
N LEU A 149 15.68 -8.67 -2.87
CA LEU A 149 14.42 -8.79 -2.11
C LEU A 149 13.35 -9.45 -2.99
N THR A 150 13.19 -8.99 -4.23
CA THR A 150 12.19 -9.52 -5.15
C THR A 150 12.43 -11.00 -5.44
N THR A 151 13.67 -11.39 -5.75
CA THR A 151 14.05 -12.81 -5.92
C THR A 151 13.77 -13.63 -4.66
N HIS A 152 14.03 -13.09 -3.47
CA HIS A 152 13.71 -13.77 -2.21
C HIS A 152 12.20 -14.00 -2.05
N LEU A 153 11.37 -12.97 -2.27
CA LEU A 153 9.91 -13.09 -2.17
C LEU A 153 9.35 -14.10 -3.18
N LEU A 154 9.81 -14.06 -4.43
CA LEU A 154 9.40 -14.97 -5.50
C LEU A 154 9.78 -16.43 -5.20
N LYS A 155 10.97 -16.68 -4.65
CA LYS A 155 11.42 -18.04 -4.30
C LYS A 155 10.74 -18.58 -3.05
N THR A 156 10.65 -17.75 -2.01
CA THR A 156 10.17 -18.17 -0.67
C THR A 156 8.67 -18.41 -0.69
N TYR A 157 7.92 -17.56 -1.39
CA TYR A 157 6.46 -17.62 -1.46
C TYR A 157 5.97 -18.21 -2.80
N ASN A 158 6.83 -18.98 -3.48
CA ASN A 158 6.46 -19.67 -4.70
C ASN A 158 5.24 -20.59 -4.47
N ASN A 159 4.29 -20.58 -5.40
CA ASN A 159 3.03 -21.32 -5.36
C ASN A 159 2.02 -20.92 -4.26
N THR A 160 2.23 -19.84 -3.52
CA THR A 160 1.35 -19.45 -2.40
C THR A 160 0.11 -18.65 -2.82
N GLY A 161 0.08 -18.09 -4.03
CA GLY A 161 -0.94 -17.13 -4.47
C GLY A 161 -0.71 -15.70 -3.99
N LYS A 162 0.37 -15.44 -3.23
CA LYS A 162 0.67 -14.11 -2.71
C LYS A 162 1.05 -13.12 -3.81
N THR A 163 0.61 -11.88 -3.63
CA THR A 163 0.98 -10.74 -4.48
C THR A 163 1.57 -9.64 -3.61
N PHE A 164 2.81 -9.26 -3.90
CA PHE A 164 3.53 -8.20 -3.23
C PHE A 164 3.56 -6.94 -4.09
N TYR A 165 3.25 -5.80 -3.50
CA TYR A 165 3.36 -4.47 -4.08
C TYR A 165 4.43 -3.73 -3.30
N LEU A 166 5.52 -3.37 -3.96
CA LEU A 166 6.65 -2.67 -3.34
C LEU A 166 6.63 -1.21 -3.80
N GLY A 167 6.57 -0.27 -2.85
CA GLY A 167 6.46 1.15 -3.19
C GLY A 167 7.06 2.08 -2.16
N ASN A 168 6.65 3.34 -2.22
CA ASN A 168 7.12 4.43 -1.37
C ASN A 168 5.96 5.05 -0.59
N TRP A 169 6.30 5.87 0.39
CA TRP A 169 5.35 6.78 1.04
C TRP A 169 5.33 8.12 0.27
N GLU A 170 4.15 8.68 0.05
CA GLU A 170 3.88 10.08 -0.35
C GLU A 170 5.02 10.79 -1.12
N GLY A 171 5.17 10.44 -2.39
CA GLY A 171 6.30 10.83 -3.23
C GLY A 171 6.50 12.35 -3.39
N ASP A 172 5.43 13.15 -3.31
CA ASP A 172 5.56 14.60 -3.47
C ASP A 172 6.26 15.25 -2.26
N TRP A 173 6.23 14.60 -1.09
CA TRP A 173 7.01 15.02 0.08
C TRP A 173 8.48 14.62 -0.02
N HIS A 174 8.82 13.55 -0.73
CA HIS A 174 10.23 13.28 -1.04
C HIS A 174 10.84 14.33 -1.98
N LEU A 175 10.03 14.96 -2.84
CA LEU A 175 10.47 16.11 -3.64
C LEU A 175 10.65 17.39 -2.81
N ARG A 176 10.07 17.45 -1.60
CA ARG A 176 9.99 18.62 -0.72
C ARG A 176 10.01 18.18 0.74
N SER A 177 11.20 17.93 1.26
CA SER A 177 11.39 17.41 2.63
C SER A 177 10.98 18.38 3.75
N ASP A 178 10.70 19.64 3.43
CA ASP A 178 10.15 20.63 4.34
C ASP A 178 8.61 20.62 4.40
N TYR A 179 7.97 19.72 3.66
CA TYR A 179 6.51 19.56 3.58
C TYR A 179 5.76 20.82 3.10
N ASP A 180 6.47 21.76 2.46
CA ASP A 180 5.89 23.00 1.96
C ASP A 180 5.51 22.88 0.48
N ARG A 181 4.24 22.56 0.24
CA ARG A 181 3.67 22.42 -1.11
C ARG A 181 3.75 23.70 -1.96
N THR A 182 4.00 24.86 -1.36
CA THR A 182 4.06 26.15 -2.08
C THR A 182 5.42 26.40 -2.72
N LYS A 183 6.48 25.73 -2.23
CA LYS A 183 7.82 25.87 -2.77
C LYS A 183 8.02 25.06 -4.06
N PRO A 184 8.87 25.54 -4.98
CA PRO A 184 9.23 24.77 -6.17
C PRO A 184 10.03 23.52 -5.76
N ALA A 185 9.85 22.43 -6.51
CA ALA A 185 10.72 21.26 -6.37
C ALA A 185 12.11 21.58 -6.97
N ASN A 186 13.16 21.05 -6.36
CA ASN A 186 14.49 21.06 -6.94
C ASN A 186 14.53 20.13 -8.18
N LEU A 187 14.93 20.65 -9.35
CA LEU A 187 14.92 19.88 -10.60
C LEU A 187 15.92 18.72 -10.60
N LYS A 188 17.08 18.86 -9.95
CA LYS A 188 18.02 17.73 -9.78
C LYS A 188 17.45 16.65 -8.87
N THR A 189 16.71 17.04 -7.84
CA THR A 189 15.95 16.10 -7.01
C THR A 189 14.87 15.38 -7.82
N LEU A 190 14.16 16.09 -8.70
CA LEU A 190 13.17 15.49 -9.60
C LEU A 190 13.79 14.45 -10.55
N GLU A 191 14.89 14.81 -11.21
CA GLU A 191 15.67 13.90 -12.07
C GLU A 191 16.15 12.68 -11.28
N GLY A 192 16.69 12.91 -10.08
CA GLY A 192 17.15 11.86 -9.20
C GLY A 192 16.02 10.90 -8.77
N MET A 193 14.85 11.43 -8.39
CA MET A 193 13.69 10.62 -8.00
C MET A 193 13.12 9.84 -9.20
N THR A 194 13.19 10.42 -10.40
CA THR A 194 12.81 9.73 -11.64
C THR A 194 13.71 8.52 -11.87
N ALA A 195 15.04 8.71 -11.79
CA ALA A 195 16.00 7.62 -11.90
C ALA A 195 15.84 6.58 -10.77
N TRP A 196 15.53 7.01 -9.55
CA TRP A 196 15.23 6.13 -8.41
C TRP A 196 14.01 5.24 -8.67
N ALA A 197 12.91 5.81 -9.15
CA ALA A 197 11.71 5.05 -9.47
C ALA A 197 11.91 4.10 -10.67
N GLN A 198 12.64 4.53 -11.71
CA GLN A 198 13.01 3.68 -12.85
C GLN A 198 13.91 2.51 -12.41
N THR A 199 14.87 2.76 -11.51
CA THR A 199 15.77 1.74 -10.96
C THR A 199 14.96 0.64 -10.24
N ARG A 200 13.97 1.03 -9.43
CA ARG A 200 13.11 0.09 -8.69
C ARG A 200 12.23 -0.74 -9.62
N GLN A 201 11.59 -0.11 -10.60
CA GLN A 201 10.80 -0.82 -11.62
C GLN A 201 11.68 -1.85 -12.36
N LYS A 202 12.85 -1.40 -12.83
CA LYS A 202 13.79 -2.26 -13.55
C LYS A 202 14.27 -3.44 -12.71
N ALA A 203 14.58 -3.22 -11.43
CA ALA A 203 15.02 -4.29 -10.52
C ALA A 203 13.95 -5.36 -10.32
N ILE A 204 12.67 -4.96 -10.17
CA ILE A 204 11.54 -5.90 -10.04
C ILE A 204 11.32 -6.66 -11.35
N ASP A 205 11.30 -5.97 -12.49
CA ASP A 205 11.08 -6.59 -13.80
C ASP A 205 12.19 -7.61 -14.11
N ASP A 206 13.45 -7.26 -13.85
CA ASP A 206 14.60 -8.15 -14.05
C ASP A 206 14.54 -9.36 -13.10
N ALA A 207 14.26 -9.15 -11.81
CA ALA A 207 14.16 -10.25 -10.85
C ALA A 207 13.03 -11.24 -11.19
N LYS A 208 11.89 -10.75 -11.69
CA LYS A 208 10.79 -11.58 -12.18
C LYS A 208 11.19 -12.39 -13.41
N ARG A 209 11.88 -11.78 -14.37
CA ARG A 209 12.37 -12.48 -15.57
C ARG A 209 13.37 -13.58 -15.21
N ASP A 210 14.29 -13.30 -14.28
CA ASP A 210 15.46 -14.13 -14.03
C ASP A 210 15.22 -15.19 -12.93
N THR A 211 14.10 -15.10 -12.21
CA THR A 211 13.73 -16.03 -11.14
C THR A 211 12.60 -16.95 -11.60
N LYS A 212 12.82 -18.26 -11.64
CA LYS A 212 11.72 -19.22 -11.86
C LYS A 212 10.74 -19.17 -10.68
N HIS A 213 9.48 -18.86 -10.95
CA HIS A 213 8.41 -18.79 -9.98
C HIS A 213 7.07 -19.09 -10.66
N ASN A 214 6.08 -19.49 -9.87
CA ASN A 214 4.72 -19.83 -10.28
C ASN A 214 3.76 -19.39 -9.16
N ASN A 215 2.57 -18.90 -9.53
CA ASN A 215 1.51 -18.50 -8.59
C ASN A 215 2.03 -17.67 -7.39
N VAL A 216 2.84 -16.66 -7.70
CA VAL A 216 3.29 -15.58 -6.80
C VAL A 216 3.62 -14.37 -7.68
N GLN A 217 3.35 -13.16 -7.21
CA GLN A 217 3.59 -11.94 -7.99
C GLN A 217 4.27 -10.87 -7.15
N VAL A 218 5.12 -10.09 -7.80
CA VAL A 218 5.69 -8.85 -7.25
C VAL A 218 5.47 -7.73 -8.25
N TYR A 219 5.06 -6.56 -7.78
CA TYR A 219 4.83 -5.36 -8.58
C TYR A 219 5.43 -4.13 -7.93
N HIS A 220 5.83 -3.18 -8.75
CA HIS A 220 6.26 -1.87 -8.29
C HIS A 220 5.08 -0.88 -8.29
N TYR A 221 4.95 -0.09 -7.22
CA TYR A 221 4.04 1.07 -7.24
C TYR A 221 4.72 2.34 -6.77
N ILE A 222 4.24 3.48 -7.27
CA ILE A 222 4.62 4.80 -6.79
C ILE A 222 3.45 5.38 -6.02
N GLU A 223 3.69 5.85 -4.79
CA GLU A 223 2.68 6.58 -4.02
C GLU A 223 2.81 8.10 -4.19
N VAL A 224 1.67 8.77 -4.37
CA VAL A 224 1.54 10.21 -4.61
C VAL A 224 0.52 10.85 -3.65
N ASN A 225 0.56 12.17 -3.45
CA ASN A 225 -0.25 12.82 -2.41
C ASN A 225 -0.65 14.30 -2.68
N LEU A 226 -0.07 14.97 -3.69
CA LEU A 226 -0.44 16.34 -4.09
C LEU A 226 -1.16 16.39 -5.44
N VAL A 227 -2.08 15.46 -5.65
CA VAL A 227 -2.71 15.23 -6.97
C VAL A 227 -3.71 16.33 -7.29
N ARG A 228 -4.49 16.81 -6.33
CA ARG A 228 -5.42 17.91 -6.54
C ARG A 228 -4.68 19.17 -7.00
N LYS A 229 -3.54 19.48 -6.38
CA LYS A 229 -2.69 20.60 -6.79
C LYS A 229 -2.11 20.38 -8.18
N SER A 230 -1.63 19.17 -8.48
CA SER A 230 -1.12 18.81 -9.81
C SER A 230 -2.16 18.93 -10.91
N LEU A 231 -3.42 18.66 -10.59
CA LEU A 231 -4.57 18.79 -11.48
C LEU A 231 -5.01 20.26 -11.67
N GLU A 232 -5.01 21.06 -10.60
CA GLU A 232 -5.37 22.49 -10.61
C GLU A 232 -4.28 23.35 -11.26
N GLU A 233 -3.02 22.94 -11.14
CA GLU A 233 -1.84 23.62 -11.67
C GLU A 233 -1.03 22.62 -12.54
N PRO A 234 -1.36 22.46 -13.84
CA PRO A 234 -0.71 21.47 -14.70
C PRO A 234 0.82 21.62 -14.84
N ASN A 235 1.35 22.82 -14.61
CA ASN A 235 2.80 23.11 -14.62
C ASN A 235 3.47 22.88 -13.26
N TYR A 236 2.71 22.51 -12.22
CA TYR A 236 3.26 22.19 -10.91
C TYR A 236 4.17 20.98 -11.01
N VAL A 237 5.40 21.12 -10.53
CA VAL A 237 6.38 20.03 -10.55
C VAL A 237 6.03 19.02 -9.46
N SER A 238 5.55 17.85 -9.85
CA SER A 238 5.09 16.81 -8.93
C SER A 238 5.39 15.42 -9.44
N VAL A 239 5.29 14.42 -8.57
CA VAL A 239 5.42 13.03 -8.99
C VAL A 239 4.37 12.70 -10.06
N THR A 240 3.14 13.19 -9.85
CA THR A 240 2.02 13.01 -10.78
C THR A 240 2.32 13.60 -12.16
N ASN A 241 2.76 14.85 -12.23
CA ASN A 241 2.91 15.56 -13.50
C ASN A 241 4.20 15.19 -14.24
N ASN A 242 5.27 14.82 -13.52
CA ASN A 242 6.61 14.72 -14.10
C ASN A 242 7.22 13.32 -14.03
N ILE A 243 6.87 12.49 -13.04
CA ILE A 243 7.52 11.19 -12.82
C ILE A 243 6.67 10.04 -13.36
N LEU A 244 5.36 10.03 -13.10
CA LEU A 244 4.50 8.89 -13.46
C LEU A 244 4.59 8.52 -14.95
N GLY A 245 4.53 9.52 -15.83
CA GLY A 245 4.64 9.29 -17.28
C GLY A 245 6.03 8.82 -17.73
N ALA A 246 7.09 9.27 -17.05
CA ALA A 246 8.48 8.90 -17.37
C ALA A 246 8.87 7.51 -16.86
N VAL A 247 8.24 7.03 -15.78
CA VAL A 247 8.50 5.72 -15.20
C VAL A 247 7.52 4.66 -15.72
N ASN A 248 6.25 5.03 -15.90
CA ASN A 248 5.12 4.14 -16.16
C ASN A 248 5.14 2.90 -15.21
N PRO A 249 5.00 3.12 -13.88
CA PRO A 249 5.06 2.04 -12.90
C PRO A 249 3.98 0.99 -13.14
N ASP A 250 4.09 -0.19 -12.53
CA ASP A 250 3.01 -1.18 -12.61
C ASP A 250 1.71 -0.60 -12.05
N TYR A 251 1.82 0.12 -10.94
CA TYR A 251 0.68 0.74 -10.29
C TYR A 251 0.99 2.09 -9.63
N VAL A 252 -0.06 2.81 -9.25
CA VAL A 252 0.00 4.07 -8.51
C VAL A 252 -0.91 3.99 -7.28
N SER A 253 -0.32 4.33 -6.14
CA SER A 253 -1.03 4.47 -4.87
C SER A 253 -1.29 5.95 -4.61
N TYR A 254 -2.49 6.32 -4.18
CA TYR A 254 -2.83 7.72 -3.89
C TYR A 254 -3.15 7.91 -2.41
N SER A 255 -2.28 8.63 -1.71
CA SER A 255 -2.64 9.22 -0.42
C SER A 255 -3.57 10.41 -0.66
N SER A 256 -4.85 10.17 -0.47
CA SER A 256 -5.93 10.93 -1.08
C SER A 256 -6.52 12.04 -0.20
N TYR A 257 -5.79 12.47 0.84
CA TYR A 257 -6.28 13.45 1.81
C TYR A 257 -6.68 14.78 1.18
N ASP A 258 -5.95 15.25 0.16
CA ASP A 258 -6.24 16.51 -0.55
C ASP A 258 -7.52 16.44 -1.42
N ALA A 259 -7.93 15.25 -1.86
CA ALA A 259 -9.18 15.02 -2.59
C ALA A 259 -10.36 14.54 -1.72
N THR A 260 -10.11 14.13 -0.48
CA THR A 260 -11.16 13.61 0.43
C THR A 260 -11.51 14.60 1.55
N ASN A 261 -10.51 15.21 2.21
CA ASN A 261 -10.72 16.03 3.40
C ASN A 261 -11.43 17.37 3.17
N PRO A 262 -11.17 18.12 2.07
CA PRO A 262 -11.77 19.45 1.91
C PRO A 262 -13.31 19.46 1.74
N TYR A 263 -13.91 18.34 1.34
CA TYR A 263 -15.31 18.32 0.89
C TYR A 263 -16.27 17.92 2.00
N LYS A 264 -17.36 18.67 2.14
CA LYS A 264 -18.35 18.51 3.23
C LYS A 264 -19.54 17.61 2.89
N THR A 265 -19.68 17.23 1.62
CA THR A 265 -20.79 16.40 1.14
C THR A 265 -20.27 15.22 0.33
N GLU A 266 -20.99 14.10 0.34
CA GLU A 266 -20.69 12.90 -0.45
C GLU A 266 -20.53 13.23 -1.94
N LYS A 267 -21.47 14.00 -2.51
CA LYS A 267 -21.46 14.39 -3.92
C LYS A 267 -20.20 15.16 -4.31
N ALA A 268 -19.77 16.12 -3.47
CA ALA A 268 -18.58 16.90 -3.73
C ALA A 268 -17.31 16.05 -3.56
N LEU A 269 -17.23 15.22 -2.51
CA LEU A 269 -16.10 14.32 -2.31
C LEU A 269 -15.96 13.37 -3.50
N LYS A 270 -17.04 12.67 -3.87
CA LYS A 270 -17.06 11.74 -5.01
C LYS A 270 -16.56 12.40 -6.29
N LYS A 271 -17.12 13.57 -6.65
CA LYS A 271 -16.73 14.28 -7.88
C LYS A 271 -15.23 14.57 -7.92
N ASN A 272 -14.66 15.06 -6.83
CA ASN A 272 -13.27 15.50 -6.82
C ASN A 272 -12.28 14.34 -6.66
N LEU A 273 -12.63 13.32 -5.89
CA LEU A 273 -11.85 12.09 -5.80
C LEU A 273 -11.78 11.40 -7.16
N GLN A 274 -12.91 11.20 -7.83
CA GLN A 274 -12.95 10.57 -9.16
C GLN A 274 -12.20 11.39 -10.20
N LYS A 275 -12.30 12.73 -10.17
CA LYS A 275 -11.50 13.59 -11.06
C LYS A 275 -9.99 13.44 -10.82
N SER A 276 -9.57 13.26 -9.57
CA SER A 276 -8.15 13.03 -9.22
C SER A 276 -7.69 11.66 -9.69
N LEU A 277 -8.52 10.63 -9.54
CA LEU A 277 -8.24 9.28 -10.03
C LEU A 277 -8.15 9.21 -11.56
N ASP A 278 -9.08 9.87 -12.27
CA ASP A 278 -9.02 10.01 -13.73
C ASP A 278 -7.72 10.70 -14.17
N TYR A 279 -7.32 11.75 -13.45
CA TYR A 279 -6.09 12.46 -13.75
C TYR A 279 -4.86 11.56 -13.60
N LEU A 280 -4.75 10.80 -12.51
CA LEU A 280 -3.66 9.85 -12.29
C LEU A 280 -3.64 8.75 -13.36
N GLU A 281 -4.79 8.15 -13.66
CA GLU A 281 -4.88 7.07 -14.66
C GLU A 281 -4.45 7.59 -16.04
N SER A 282 -4.77 8.85 -16.36
CA SER A 282 -4.36 9.50 -17.62
C SER A 282 -2.84 9.69 -17.76
N LYS A 283 -2.08 9.63 -16.66
CA LYS A 283 -0.61 9.75 -16.69
C LYS A 283 0.09 8.44 -17.02
N LEU A 284 -0.64 7.33 -17.08
CA LEU A 284 -0.06 6.01 -17.26
C LEU A 284 -0.27 5.51 -18.70
N ALA A 285 0.83 5.15 -19.38
CA ALA A 285 0.77 4.51 -20.68
C ALA A 285 0.38 3.02 -20.52
N PRO A 286 -0.36 2.41 -21.46
CA PRO A 286 -0.72 0.99 -21.38
C PRO A 286 0.50 0.11 -21.05
N LYS A 287 0.33 -0.87 -20.15
CA LYS A 287 1.40 -1.77 -19.73
C LYS A 287 0.93 -3.22 -19.82
N PRO A 288 1.58 -4.07 -20.64
CA PRO A 288 1.18 -5.45 -20.81
C PRO A 288 1.50 -6.29 -19.56
N ASN A 289 0.94 -7.50 -19.50
CA ASN A 289 1.21 -8.49 -18.44
C ASN A 289 0.81 -8.04 -17.02
N LEU A 290 -0.10 -7.08 -16.90
CA LEU A 290 -0.77 -6.74 -15.66
C LEU A 290 -2.21 -7.28 -15.67
N PRO A 291 -2.79 -7.60 -14.50
CA PRO A 291 -4.21 -7.81 -14.35
C PRO A 291 -5.04 -6.70 -15.03
N SER A 292 -6.12 -7.10 -15.70
CA SER A 292 -7.06 -6.15 -16.29
C SER A 292 -7.69 -5.26 -15.23
N GLY A 293 -7.87 -3.97 -15.54
CA GLY A 293 -8.50 -3.01 -14.66
C GLY A 293 -7.69 -1.73 -14.53
N LYS A 294 -8.04 -0.92 -13.53
CA LYS A 294 -7.34 0.32 -13.21
C LYS A 294 -5.99 0.05 -12.56
N ARG A 295 -5.01 0.91 -12.82
CA ARG A 295 -3.68 0.84 -12.19
C ARG A 295 -3.50 1.83 -11.05
N VAL A 296 -4.50 2.65 -10.78
CA VAL A 296 -4.52 3.61 -9.67
C VAL A 296 -5.44 3.13 -8.55
N TRP A 297 -5.00 3.24 -7.30
CA TRP A 297 -5.81 2.93 -6.11
C TRP A 297 -5.67 3.96 -4.99
N ILE A 298 -6.52 3.88 -3.97
CA ILE A 298 -6.44 4.73 -2.78
C ILE A 298 -5.53 4.08 -1.74
N GLY A 299 -4.33 4.63 -1.60
CA GLY A 299 -3.28 4.15 -0.70
C GLY A 299 -3.45 4.61 0.74
N GLU A 300 -4.05 5.78 0.91
CA GLU A 300 -4.40 6.33 2.21
C GLU A 300 -5.65 7.21 2.09
N TYR A 301 -6.52 7.11 3.09
CA TYR A 301 -7.56 8.07 3.39
C TYR A 301 -7.94 7.93 4.87
N GLY A 302 -8.56 8.96 5.45
CA GLY A 302 -8.95 8.92 6.85
C GLY A 302 -9.29 10.31 7.37
N ASN A 303 -9.82 10.39 8.58
CA ASN A 303 -10.13 11.64 9.25
C ASN A 303 -9.75 11.52 10.74
N GLN A 304 -9.25 12.60 11.33
CA GLN A 304 -8.76 12.63 12.71
C GLN A 304 -9.92 12.64 13.73
N SER A 305 -9.83 11.83 14.78
CA SER A 305 -10.80 11.83 15.89
C SER A 305 -10.86 13.15 16.66
N ILE A 306 -9.75 13.89 16.73
CA ILE A 306 -9.76 15.23 17.36
C ILE A 306 -10.61 16.26 16.60
N LYS A 307 -10.98 16.00 15.34
CA LYS A 307 -11.77 16.92 14.49
C LYS A 307 -13.16 16.41 14.17
N PHE A 308 -13.39 15.11 14.30
CA PHE A 308 -14.62 14.45 13.84
C PHE A 308 -15.05 13.38 14.83
N SER A 309 -16.35 13.33 15.13
CA SER A 309 -16.91 12.22 15.91
C SER A 309 -16.70 10.87 15.21
N ASP A 310 -16.72 9.79 15.98
CA ASP A 310 -16.64 8.41 15.50
C ASP A 310 -17.62 8.14 14.33
N GLU A 311 -18.85 8.66 14.41
CA GLU A 311 -19.88 8.53 13.37
C GLU A 311 -19.55 9.34 12.12
N MET A 312 -19.02 10.55 12.27
CA MET A 312 -18.66 11.41 11.15
C MET A 312 -17.44 10.85 10.41
N GLN A 313 -16.44 10.31 11.13
CA GLN A 313 -15.32 9.60 10.52
C GLN A 313 -15.80 8.41 9.70
N ASN A 314 -16.70 7.60 10.25
CA ASN A 314 -17.27 6.47 9.53
C ASN A 314 -18.06 6.90 8.29
N ARG A 315 -18.95 7.89 8.43
CA ARG A 315 -19.74 8.42 7.32
C ARG A 315 -18.87 8.93 6.17
N ARG A 316 -17.83 9.71 6.46
CA ARG A 316 -16.89 10.24 5.46
C ARG A 316 -16.04 9.14 4.83
N SER A 317 -15.70 8.11 5.60
CA SER A 317 -14.99 6.93 5.11
C SER A 317 -15.85 6.13 4.13
N ILE A 318 -17.14 5.93 4.44
CA ILE A 318 -18.10 5.28 3.53
C ILE A 318 -18.23 6.08 2.22
N TRP A 319 -18.26 7.41 2.26
CA TRP A 319 -18.27 8.24 1.03
C TRP A 319 -17.04 7.99 0.17
N THR A 320 -15.87 7.88 0.78
CA THR A 320 -14.60 7.60 0.08
C THR A 320 -14.61 6.20 -0.53
N ILE A 321 -14.99 5.19 0.26
CA ILE A 321 -15.09 3.79 -0.18
C ILE A 321 -16.03 3.68 -1.38
N LYS A 322 -17.24 4.25 -1.30
CA LYS A 322 -18.21 4.20 -2.40
C LYS A 322 -17.69 4.91 -3.64
N ALA A 323 -17.13 6.11 -3.51
CA ALA A 323 -16.62 6.87 -4.65
C ALA A 323 -15.47 6.15 -5.38
N ALA A 324 -14.56 5.53 -4.64
CA ALA A 324 -13.43 4.77 -5.18
C ALA A 324 -13.87 3.41 -5.76
N LEU A 325 -14.76 2.68 -5.08
CA LEU A 325 -15.39 1.47 -5.61
C LEU A 325 -16.10 1.77 -6.93
N GLU A 326 -16.95 2.80 -6.98
CA GLU A 326 -17.66 3.19 -8.21
C GLU A 326 -16.73 3.53 -9.37
N TRP A 327 -15.54 4.08 -9.09
CA TRP A 327 -14.55 4.38 -10.11
C TRP A 327 -13.79 3.13 -10.59
N GLY A 328 -13.74 2.08 -9.76
CA GLY A 328 -13.09 0.80 -10.08
C GLY A 328 -11.67 0.66 -9.55
N THR A 329 -11.31 1.34 -8.45
CA THR A 329 -9.99 1.18 -7.83
C THR A 329 -9.79 -0.26 -7.33
N PRO A 330 -8.62 -0.90 -7.56
CA PRO A 330 -8.37 -2.24 -7.05
C PRO A 330 -8.20 -2.28 -5.53
N PHE A 331 -7.78 -1.18 -4.88
CA PHE A 331 -7.60 -1.12 -3.42
C PHE A 331 -8.05 0.21 -2.82
N ILE A 332 -8.54 0.17 -1.57
CA ILE A 332 -9.01 1.33 -0.81
C ILE A 332 -8.55 1.19 0.65
N LEU A 333 -7.45 1.86 1.02
CA LEU A 333 -6.76 1.63 2.29
C LEU A 333 -6.97 2.76 3.29
N TYR A 334 -7.64 2.46 4.40
CA TYR A 334 -7.88 3.38 5.51
C TYR A 334 -6.62 3.55 6.36
N TRP A 335 -6.25 4.78 6.70
CA TRP A 335 -5.25 5.10 7.72
C TRP A 335 -5.91 5.24 9.09
N GLU A 336 -5.67 4.35 10.05
CA GLU A 336 -4.94 3.06 10.03
C GLU A 336 -5.47 2.12 11.14
N MET A 337 -4.90 0.92 11.33
CA MET A 337 -5.36 -0.01 12.39
C MET A 337 -5.26 0.62 13.79
N TYR A 338 -4.05 1.04 14.19
CA TYR A 338 -3.75 1.72 15.46
C TYR A 338 -3.06 3.05 15.19
N ASN A 339 -3.56 4.12 15.81
CA ASN A 339 -3.05 5.47 15.63
C ASN A 339 -1.53 5.60 15.88
N ASN A 340 -0.87 6.31 14.97
CA ASN A 340 0.54 6.66 15.06
C ASN A 340 0.82 8.14 15.38
N GLU A 341 -0.20 9.01 15.33
CA GLU A 341 -0.07 10.46 15.52
C GLU A 341 -0.44 10.90 16.94
N ILE A 342 0.54 11.39 17.70
CA ILE A 342 0.33 11.96 19.04
C ILE A 342 0.83 13.41 19.10
N LYS A 343 0.17 14.25 19.89
CA LYS A 343 0.68 15.60 20.18
C LYS A 343 1.94 15.49 21.03
N ALA A 344 3.09 15.88 20.48
CA ALA A 344 4.40 15.73 21.13
C ALA A 344 4.47 16.28 22.57
N LYS A 345 3.75 17.38 22.86
CA LYS A 345 3.76 18.00 24.20
C LYS A 345 2.83 17.34 25.22
N THR A 346 1.71 16.77 24.79
CA THR A 346 0.65 16.30 25.69
C THR A 346 0.47 14.79 25.67
N GLY A 347 1.03 14.09 24.68
CA GLY A 347 0.79 12.67 24.43
C GLY A 347 -0.63 12.36 23.93
N GLU A 348 -1.47 13.39 23.72
CA GLU A 348 -2.85 13.20 23.28
C GLU A 348 -2.90 12.64 21.85
N GLN A 349 -3.73 11.63 21.66
CA GLN A 349 -3.94 10.96 20.38
C GLN A 349 -4.65 11.89 19.39
N ILE A 350 -4.13 12.02 18.17
CA ILE A 350 -4.82 12.70 17.06
C ILE A 350 -5.98 11.84 16.55
N GLY A 351 -5.79 10.52 16.53
CA GLY A 351 -6.85 9.53 16.40
C GLY A 351 -7.24 9.22 14.96
N TYR A 352 -6.26 8.90 14.12
CA TYR A 352 -6.48 8.08 12.93
C TYR A 352 -6.40 6.60 13.33
N TRP A 353 -7.53 5.94 13.55
CA TRP A 353 -7.55 4.57 14.07
C TRP A 353 -8.79 3.79 13.64
N LEU A 354 -8.68 2.46 13.64
CA LEU A 354 -9.83 1.56 13.65
C LEU A 354 -10.14 1.07 15.07
N ILE A 355 -9.10 0.95 15.90
CA ILE A 355 -9.20 0.56 17.32
C ILE A 355 -8.46 1.63 18.12
N THR A 356 -9.08 2.21 19.14
CA THR A 356 -8.43 3.26 19.94
C THR A 356 -7.37 2.70 20.86
N ASP A 357 -6.57 3.58 21.48
CA ASP A 357 -5.59 3.27 22.55
C ASP A 357 -6.20 2.66 23.83
N LYS A 358 -7.54 2.58 23.90
CA LYS A 358 -8.30 1.91 24.97
C LYS A 358 -8.90 0.58 24.52
N GLY A 359 -8.54 0.08 23.34
CA GLY A 359 -9.07 -1.15 22.76
C GLY A 359 -10.50 -1.04 22.23
N LYS A 360 -11.06 0.17 22.10
CA LYS A 360 -12.42 0.37 21.57
C LYS A 360 -12.39 0.31 20.04
N LYS A 361 -13.11 -0.66 19.46
CA LYS A 361 -13.39 -0.71 18.02
C LYS A 361 -14.30 0.45 17.62
N GLN A 362 -13.90 1.18 16.58
CA GLN A 362 -14.61 2.35 16.06
C GLN A 362 -15.71 1.92 15.08
N PRO A 363 -16.72 2.76 14.80
CA PRO A 363 -17.76 2.43 13.81
C PRO A 363 -17.19 2.04 12.44
N ILE A 364 -16.10 2.69 12.01
CA ILE A 364 -15.40 2.35 10.75
C ILE A 364 -14.73 0.95 10.79
N TRP A 365 -14.30 0.45 11.95
CA TRP A 365 -13.86 -0.94 12.11
C TRP A 365 -15.01 -1.90 11.82
N HIS A 366 -16.20 -1.61 12.37
CA HIS A 366 -17.39 -2.43 12.15
C HIS A 366 -17.86 -2.39 10.69
N THR A 367 -17.72 -1.24 10.01
CA THR A 367 -17.96 -1.14 8.56
C THR A 367 -17.04 -2.08 7.78
N HIS A 368 -15.73 -2.08 8.06
CA HIS A 368 -14.79 -3.01 7.40
C HIS A 368 -15.12 -4.48 7.70
N TYR A 369 -15.28 -4.83 8.97
CA TYR A 369 -15.61 -6.20 9.41
C TYR A 369 -16.87 -6.74 8.72
N ASN A 370 -17.94 -5.95 8.69
CA ASN A 370 -19.19 -6.36 8.06
C ASN A 370 -19.06 -6.43 6.53
N PHE A 371 -18.32 -5.51 5.92
CA PHE A 371 -18.05 -5.55 4.48
C PHE A 371 -17.32 -6.84 4.07
N TYR A 372 -16.32 -7.29 4.83
CA TYR A 372 -15.64 -8.56 4.55
C TYR A 372 -16.57 -9.76 4.72
N LYS A 373 -17.45 -9.74 5.73
CA LYS A 373 -18.47 -10.80 5.89
C LYS A 373 -19.44 -10.85 4.71
N GLU A 374 -19.93 -9.69 4.26
CA GLU A 374 -20.82 -9.59 3.10
C GLU A 374 -20.10 -10.01 1.80
N THR A 375 -18.83 -9.65 1.66
CA THR A 375 -17.96 -10.10 0.56
C THR A 375 -17.86 -11.61 0.51
N ASN A 376 -17.51 -12.25 1.63
CA ASN A 376 -17.38 -13.71 1.70
C ASN A 376 -18.70 -14.42 1.38
N ALA A 377 -19.82 -13.94 1.94
CA ALA A 377 -21.14 -14.49 1.66
C ALA A 377 -21.51 -14.36 0.16
N PHE A 378 -21.24 -13.20 -0.46
CA PHE A 378 -21.46 -12.99 -1.88
C PHE A 378 -20.60 -13.92 -2.74
N LEU A 379 -19.30 -14.03 -2.46
CA LEU A 379 -18.39 -14.88 -3.23
C LEU A 379 -18.76 -16.35 -3.12
N GLN A 380 -19.11 -16.84 -1.92
CA GLN A 380 -19.58 -18.22 -1.72
C GLN A 380 -20.82 -18.51 -2.56
N GLN A 381 -21.86 -17.68 -2.47
CA GLN A 381 -23.09 -17.84 -3.26
C GLN A 381 -22.83 -17.76 -4.76
N TYR A 382 -21.91 -16.89 -5.19
CA TYR A 382 -21.57 -16.75 -6.59
C TYR A 382 -20.84 -18.00 -7.12
N VAL A 383 -19.86 -18.53 -6.36
CA VAL A 383 -19.14 -19.76 -6.72
C VAL A 383 -20.08 -20.97 -6.71
N GLU A 384 -20.96 -21.11 -5.71
CA GLU A 384 -21.97 -22.17 -5.68
C GLU A 384 -22.86 -22.17 -6.93
N LYS A 385 -23.29 -20.98 -7.36
CA LYS A 385 -24.20 -20.82 -8.50
C LYS A 385 -23.53 -20.94 -9.86
N TYR A 386 -22.33 -20.38 -10.03
CA TYR A 386 -21.68 -20.22 -11.33
C TYR A 386 -20.40 -21.04 -11.49
N GLN A 387 -19.95 -21.72 -10.43
CA GLN A 387 -18.76 -22.57 -10.40
C GLN A 387 -17.47 -21.82 -10.80
N GLN A 388 -17.44 -20.51 -10.59
CA GLN A 388 -16.31 -19.62 -10.85
C GLN A 388 -16.40 -18.37 -9.97
N LEU A 389 -15.28 -17.69 -9.73
CA LEU A 389 -15.27 -16.37 -9.11
C LEU A 389 -15.93 -15.30 -10.02
N PRO A 390 -16.56 -14.26 -9.44
CA PRO A 390 -17.10 -13.15 -10.22
C PRO A 390 -15.98 -12.31 -10.84
N SER A 391 -16.30 -11.60 -11.93
CA SER A 391 -15.44 -10.50 -12.39
C SER A 391 -15.38 -9.38 -11.35
N PHE A 392 -14.34 -8.55 -11.41
CA PHE A 392 -14.24 -7.38 -10.53
C PHE A 392 -15.45 -6.45 -10.65
N ASP A 393 -15.90 -6.16 -11.87
CA ASP A 393 -17.07 -5.32 -12.13
C ASP A 393 -18.36 -5.91 -11.54
N THR A 394 -18.50 -7.24 -11.60
CA THR A 394 -19.63 -7.95 -10.99
C THR A 394 -19.60 -7.82 -9.47
N PHE A 395 -18.43 -8.03 -8.85
CA PHE A 395 -18.25 -7.84 -7.41
C PHE A 395 -18.50 -6.39 -6.99
N GLN A 396 -17.91 -5.43 -7.69
CA GLN A 396 -18.06 -3.99 -7.41
C GLN A 396 -19.53 -3.57 -7.37
N LYS A 397 -20.33 -4.00 -8.36
CA LYS A 397 -21.77 -3.70 -8.41
C LYS A 397 -22.51 -4.28 -7.21
N ALA A 398 -22.16 -5.49 -6.77
CA ALA A 398 -22.74 -6.12 -5.59
C ALA A 398 -22.30 -5.41 -4.29
N ALA A 399 -21.00 -5.12 -4.16
CA ALA A 399 -20.39 -4.49 -2.99
C ALA A 399 -20.99 -3.10 -2.71
N LEU A 400 -21.32 -2.33 -3.73
CA LEU A 400 -22.00 -1.02 -3.59
C LEU A 400 -23.41 -1.12 -2.98
N GLN A 401 -24.02 -2.30 -2.96
CA GLN A 401 -25.34 -2.54 -2.36
C GLN A 401 -25.27 -3.13 -0.95
N PHE A 402 -24.06 -3.45 -0.46
CA PHE A 402 -23.85 -4.02 0.87
C PHE A 402 -24.35 -3.08 1.97
N ASN A 403 -24.91 -3.66 3.02
CA ASN A 403 -25.46 -2.92 4.15
C ASN A 403 -24.35 -2.21 4.94
N SER A 404 -23.14 -2.76 4.99
CA SER A 404 -21.95 -2.10 5.58
C SER A 404 -21.64 -0.73 4.98
N LEU A 405 -22.03 -0.47 3.73
CA LEU A 405 -21.83 0.81 3.04
C LEU A 405 -23.07 1.71 3.03
N LYS A 406 -24.17 1.30 3.67
CA LYS A 406 -25.34 2.15 3.86
C LYS A 406 -25.09 3.04 5.08
N THR A 407 -25.06 4.36 4.87
CA THR A 407 -25.02 5.30 5.99
C THR A 407 -26.31 5.14 6.79
N GLN A 408 -26.20 4.76 8.06
CA GLN A 408 -27.34 4.80 8.99
C GLN A 408 -27.87 6.24 9.02
N LYS A 409 -29.19 6.38 8.85
CA LYS A 409 -29.89 7.67 8.81
C LYS A 409 -29.74 8.42 10.13
#